data_AF-X1KAG3-F1
#
_entry.id   AF-X1KAG3-F1
#
_cell.length_a   1.000
_cell.length_b   1.000
_cell.length_c   1.000
_cell.angle_alpha   90.00
_cell.angle_beta   90.00
_cell.angle_gamma   90.00
#
_symmetry.space_group_name_H-M   'P 1'
#
loop_
_entity.id
_entity.type
_entity.pdbx_description
1 polymer ?
#
loop_
_entity_poly.entity_id
_entity_poly.type
_entity_poly.pdbx_seq_one_letter_code
_entity_poly.pdbx_strand_id
1 'polypeptide(L)'
;MAGQNPINLILEELSKNGKKFEYILDKILKAGVSIMNNTEELKEELIGFDDIYQTCIIDVNLSYWLEVSHGKLHYEKGVNPQALFKMVYEGKN
;
A
#
# COMPACT_ATOMS: atom_id res chain seq x y z
N MET A 1 30.69 -9.28 -1.29
CA MET A 1 29.37 -9.84 -1.63
C MET A 1 28.34 -8.85 -1.13
N ALA A 2 27.78 -8.03 -2.02
CA ALA A 2 26.77 -7.04 -1.63
C ALA A 2 25.53 -7.81 -1.15
N GLY A 3 25.14 -7.62 0.11
CA GLY A 3 23.95 -8.26 0.67
C GLY A 3 22.75 -7.87 -0.18
N GLN A 4 22.04 -8.87 -0.70
CA GLN A 4 20.80 -8.64 -1.43
C GLN A 4 19.88 -7.78 -0.56
N ASN A 5 19.53 -6.59 -1.04
CA ASN A 5 18.59 -5.72 -0.37
C ASN A 5 17.28 -6.53 -0.14
N PRO A 6 16.80 -6.69 1.10
CA PRO A 6 15.60 -7.47 1.38
C PRO A 6 14.40 -7.05 0.53
N ILE A 7 14.32 -5.76 0.17
CA ILE A 7 13.30 -5.22 -0.71
C ILE A 7 13.41 -5.80 -2.13
N ASN A 8 14.62 -5.97 -2.66
CA ASN A 8 14.82 -6.56 -3.98
C ASN A 8 14.44 -8.04 -4.01
N LEU A 9 14.77 -8.80 -2.95
CA LEU A 9 14.34 -10.20 -2.83
C LEU A 9 12.82 -10.34 -2.72
N ILE A 10 12.19 -9.44 -1.96
CA ILE A 10 10.73 -9.36 -1.91
C ILE A 10 10.22 -9.14 -3.34
N LEU A 11 10.65 -8.06 -4.02
CA LEU A 11 10.26 -7.70 -5.39
C LEU A 11 10.48 -8.83 -6.41
N GLU A 12 11.59 -9.56 -6.32
CA GLU A 12 11.91 -10.66 -7.23
C GLU A 12 10.96 -11.85 -7.04
N GLU A 13 10.63 -12.21 -5.80
CA GLU A 13 9.56 -13.16 -5.48
C GLU A 13 8.17 -12.63 -5.87
N LEU A 14 7.95 -11.31 -5.79
CA LEU A 14 6.71 -10.67 -6.23
C LEU A 14 6.50 -10.85 -7.73
N SER A 15 7.56 -10.72 -8.55
CA SER A 15 7.47 -10.93 -10.01
C SER A 15 7.05 -12.36 -10.38
N LYS A 16 7.51 -13.36 -9.61
CA LYS A 16 7.22 -14.78 -9.86
C LYS A 16 5.81 -15.19 -9.40
N ASN A 17 5.27 -14.49 -8.40
CA ASN A 17 4.03 -14.85 -7.73
C ASN A 17 2.99 -13.70 -7.69
N GLY A 18 3.01 -12.79 -8.66
CA GLY A 18 2.27 -11.50 -8.64
C GLY A 18 0.82 -11.58 -8.16
N LYS A 19 0.03 -12.55 -8.64
CA LYS A 19 -1.37 -12.75 -8.19
C LYS A 19 -1.49 -13.15 -6.72
N LYS A 20 -0.59 -14.01 -6.23
CA LYS A 20 -0.56 -14.43 -4.82
C LYS A 20 -0.10 -13.28 -3.94
N PHE A 21 0.87 -12.49 -4.41
CA PHE A 21 1.30 -11.30 -3.71
C PHE A 21 0.17 -10.28 -3.60
N GLU A 22 -0.48 -9.91 -4.71
CA GLU A 22 -1.63 -9.01 -4.72
C GLU A 22 -2.69 -9.47 -3.72
N TYR A 23 -3.02 -10.77 -3.72
CA TYR A 23 -4.01 -11.34 -2.81
C TYR A 23 -3.61 -11.22 -1.33
N ILE A 24 -2.35 -11.52 -1.00
CA ILE A 24 -1.85 -11.42 0.38
C ILE A 24 -1.80 -9.96 0.83
N LEU A 25 -1.30 -9.07 -0.02
CA LEU A 25 -1.21 -7.64 0.27
C LEU A 25 -2.60 -7.01 0.46
N ASP A 26 -3.56 -7.33 -0.40
CA ASP A 26 -4.97 -6.92 -0.24
C ASP A 26 -5.54 -7.33 1.13
N LYS A 27 -5.27 -8.57 1.55
CA LYS A 27 -5.69 -9.05 2.87
C LYS A 27 -5.02 -8.32 4.02
N ILE A 28 -3.71 -8.07 3.94
CA ILE A 28 -2.96 -7.34 4.96
C ILE A 28 -3.47 -5.90 5.07
N LEU A 29 -3.68 -5.22 3.94
CA LEU A 29 -4.19 -3.85 3.91
C LEU A 29 -5.60 -3.77 4.50
N LYS A 30 -6.51 -4.69 4.14
CA LYS A 30 -7.85 -4.77 4.74
C LYS A 30 -7.81 -5.02 6.25
N ALA A 31 -6.92 -5.90 6.71
CA ALA A 31 -6.73 -6.14 8.14
C ALA A 31 -6.19 -4.88 8.85
N GLY A 32 -5.21 -4.21 8.27
CA GLY A 32 -4.65 -2.95 8.78
C GLY A 32 -5.72 -1.86 8.88
N VAL A 33 -6.52 -1.64 7.83
CA VAL A 33 -7.65 -0.71 7.85
C VAL A 33 -8.65 -1.04 8.96
N SER A 34 -8.99 -2.32 9.11
CA SER A 34 -9.90 -2.76 10.16
C SER A 34 -9.34 -2.46 11.55
N ILE A 35 -8.05 -2.70 11.79
CA ILE A 35 -7.41 -2.42 13.08
C ILE A 35 -7.40 -0.91 13.34
N MET A 36 -6.86 -0.12 12.40
CA MET A 36 -6.77 1.35 12.52
C MET A 36 -8.14 1.98 12.82
N ASN A 37 -9.19 1.53 12.15
CA ASN A 37 -10.53 2.09 12.32
C ASN A 37 -11.24 1.65 13.60
N ASN A 38 -10.76 0.61 14.31
CA ASN A 38 -11.37 0.10 15.53
C ASN A 38 -10.54 0.38 16.79
N THR A 39 -9.32 0.86 16.66
CA THR A 39 -8.44 1.23 17.78
C THR A 39 -8.40 2.75 17.93
N GLU A 40 -8.92 3.29 19.03
CA GLU A 40 -9.00 4.75 19.25
C GLU A 40 -7.62 5.43 19.24
N GLU A 41 -6.64 4.85 19.91
CA GLU A 41 -5.26 5.36 19.94
C GLU A 41 -4.69 5.55 18.52
N LEU A 42 -4.95 4.60 17.61
CA LEU A 42 -4.47 4.67 16.22
C LEU A 42 -5.24 5.68 15.37
N LYS A 43 -6.48 6.03 15.73
CA LYS A 43 -7.23 7.09 15.05
C LYS A 43 -6.64 8.46 15.33
N GLU A 44 -6.19 8.68 16.56
CA GLU A 44 -5.55 9.94 16.96
C GLU A 44 -4.24 10.17 16.20
N GLU A 45 -3.47 9.11 15.96
CA GLU A 45 -2.24 9.14 15.15
C GLU A 45 -2.49 9.50 13.67
N LEU A 46 -3.72 9.33 13.16
CA LEU A 46 -4.09 9.68 11.79
C LEU A 46 -4.57 11.14 11.63
N ILE A 47 -4.76 11.86 12.74
CA ILE A 47 -5.20 13.26 12.68
C ILE A 47 -4.16 14.12 11.95
N GLY A 48 -4.60 14.89 10.97
CA GLY A 48 -3.72 15.78 10.19
C GLY A 48 -3.07 15.12 8.98
N PHE A 49 -3.35 13.84 8.73
CA PHE A 49 -2.98 13.13 7.52
C PHE A 49 -4.13 13.03 6.50
N ASP A 50 -5.17 13.87 6.63
CA ASP A 50 -6.34 13.86 5.74
C ASP A 50 -5.94 14.12 4.28
N ASP A 51 -5.83 13.06 3.48
CA ASP A 51 -5.49 13.08 2.05
C ASP A 51 -5.74 11.69 1.43
N ILE A 52 -5.54 11.61 0.11
CA ILE A 52 -5.55 10.37 -0.66
C ILE A 52 -4.13 10.05 -1.12
N TYR A 53 -3.62 8.90 -0.67
CA TYR A 53 -2.28 8.39 -0.96
C TYR A 53 -2.35 7.25 -1.98
N GLN A 54 -1.91 7.51 -3.22
CA GLN A 54 -1.86 6.48 -4.26
C GLN A 54 -0.53 5.73 -4.22
N THR A 55 -0.60 4.40 -4.33
CA THR A 55 0.56 3.54 -4.57
C THR A 55 0.38 2.77 -5.88
N CYS A 56 1.41 2.79 -6.73
CA CYS A 56 1.49 2.01 -7.95
C CYS A 56 2.80 1.19 -7.95
N ILE A 57 2.70 -0.13 -8.09
CA ILE A 57 3.84 -1.04 -8.22
C ILE A 57 3.78 -1.63 -9.63
N ILE A 58 4.64 -1.11 -10.51
CA ILE A 58 4.60 -1.40 -11.95
C ILE A 58 4.96 -2.86 -12.22
N ASP A 59 5.99 -3.38 -11.54
CA ASP A 59 6.55 -4.73 -11.75
C ASP A 59 5.52 -5.87 -11.60
N VAL A 60 4.45 -5.62 -10.83
CA VAL A 60 3.38 -6.60 -10.59
C VAL A 60 2.00 -6.11 -11.02
N ASN A 61 1.93 -5.02 -11.80
CA ASN A 61 0.69 -4.38 -12.25
C ASN A 61 -0.32 -4.18 -11.10
N LEU A 62 0.17 -3.72 -9.95
CA LEU A 62 -0.65 -3.49 -8.77
C LEU A 62 -0.82 -2.01 -8.52
N SER A 63 -2.05 -1.56 -8.38
CA SER A 63 -2.37 -0.19 -7.95
C SER A 63 -3.41 -0.25 -6.85
N TYR A 64 -3.25 0.60 -5.85
CA TYR A 64 -4.20 0.79 -4.77
C TYR A 64 -4.03 2.17 -4.15
N TRP A 65 -5.03 2.62 -3.42
CA TRP A 65 -4.96 3.87 -2.70
C TRP A 65 -5.51 3.73 -1.29
N LEU A 66 -4.99 4.59 -0.42
CA LEU A 66 -5.47 4.78 0.94
C LEU A 66 -5.99 6.20 1.06
N GLU A 67 -7.17 6.37 1.64
CA GLU A 67 -7.69 7.69 2.00
C GLU A 67 -7.75 7.77 3.52
N VAL A 68 -7.20 8.84 4.06
CA VAL A 68 -7.41 9.20 5.46
C VAL A 68 -8.45 10.31 5.48
N SER A 69 -9.53 10.10 6.21
CA SER A 69 -10.54 11.15 6.44
C SER A 69 -11.09 11.07 7.85
N HIS A 70 -10.99 12.17 8.59
CA HIS A 70 -11.50 12.32 9.96
C HIS A 70 -11.01 11.20 10.89
N GLY A 71 -9.71 10.87 10.81
CA GLY A 71 -9.10 9.82 11.63
C GLY A 71 -9.53 8.39 11.26
N LYS A 72 -10.13 8.19 10.08
CA LYS A 72 -10.45 6.87 9.52
C LYS A 72 -9.63 6.61 8.28
N LEU A 73 -9.22 5.36 8.11
CA LEU A 73 -8.52 4.87 6.94
C LEU A 73 -9.48 4.12 6.03
N HIS A 74 -9.48 4.44 4.74
CA HIS A 74 -10.16 3.69 3.69
C HIS A 74 -9.14 3.11 2.73
N TYR A 75 -9.44 1.93 2.16
CA TYR A 75 -8.58 1.24 1.22
C TYR A 75 -9.40 0.77 0.03
N GLU A 76 -8.88 1.01 -1.17
CA GLU A 76 -9.44 0.47 -2.39
C GLU A 76 -8.34 0.10 -3.39
N LYS A 77 -8.63 -0.90 -4.23
CA LYS A 77 -7.77 -1.28 -5.35
C LYS A 77 -7.97 -0.32 -6.53
N GLY A 78 -6.94 -0.22 -7.36
CA GLY A 78 -6.96 0.58 -8.58
C GLY A 78 -6.30 1.94 -8.43
N VAL A 79 -6.70 2.85 -9.30
CA VAL A 79 -6.13 4.20 -9.40
C VAL A 79 -7.19 5.22 -9.01
N ASN A 80 -6.88 6.06 -8.04
CA ASN A 80 -7.70 7.22 -7.71
C ASN A 80 -7.21 8.46 -8.47
N PRO A 81 -8.01 9.05 -9.36
CA PRO A 81 -7.60 10.24 -10.12
C PRO A 81 -7.46 11.49 -9.25
N GLN A 82 -8.07 11.51 -8.06
CA GLN A 82 -8.04 12.64 -7.13
C GLN A 82 -6.81 12.62 -6.21
N ALA A 83 -6.03 11.53 -6.18
CA ALA A 83 -4.82 11.44 -5.38
C ALA A 83 -3.78 12.46 -5.84
N LEU A 84 -3.47 13.43 -4.97
CA LEU A 84 -2.46 14.46 -5.22
C LEU A 84 -1.05 13.90 -5.07
N PHE A 85 -0.85 12.99 -4.12
CA PHE A 85 0.42 12.30 -3.88
C PHE A 85 0.39 10.87 -4.43
N LYS A 86 1.45 10.49 -5.17
CA LYS A 86 1.57 9.18 -5.80
C LYS A 86 2.97 8.60 -5.58
N MET A 87 3.03 7.41 -5.01
CA MET A 87 4.25 6.60 -4.93
C MET A 87 4.27 5.60 -6.07
N VAL A 88 5.30 5.68 -6.91
CA VAL A 88 5.49 4.76 -8.04
C VAL A 88 6.75 3.97 -7.82
N TYR A 89 6.61 2.64 -7.76
CA TYR A 89 7.71 1.69 -7.62
C TYR A 89 7.90 0.95 -8.93
N GLU A 90 9.12 1.01 -9.44
CA GLU A 90 9.60 0.30 -10.60
C GLU A 90 10.96 -0.32 -10.25
N GLY A 91 11.10 -1.63 -10.43
CA GLY A 91 12.37 -2.32 -10.26
C GLY A 91 13.35 -1.82 -11.32
N LYS A 92 14.54 -1.39 -10.89
CA LYS A 92 15.63 -1.13 -11.85
C LYS A 92 16.07 -2.48 -12.43
N ASN A 93 15.76 -2.70 -13.70
CA ASN A 93 16.39 -3.74 -14.52
C ASN A 93 17.91 -3.54 -14.58
#